data_AF-A0A239AT84-F1
#
_entry.id   AF-A0A239AT84-F1
#
_cell.length_a   1.000
_cell.length_b   1.000
_cell.length_c   1.000
_cell.angle_alpha   90.00
_cell.angle_beta   90.00
_cell.angle_gamma   90.00
#
_symmetry.space_group_name_H-M   'P 1'
#
loop_
_entity.id
_entity.type
_entity.pdbx_description
1 polymer ?
#
loop_
_entity_poly.entity_id
_entity_poly.type
_entity_poly.pdbx_seq_one_letter_code
_entity_poly.pdbx_strand_id
1 'polypeptide(L)'
;MVPSTPGAPATGSPVNPWLVAGVQTGYSLNGGEFADNFQAAGRTLVEVLGKSSDKGGVFVMANLSRLKNQADADEATKLKEIQQSNQGINIGVFPHKIFNKDGSADMVFWSVYAPITYKLNSFKQTGTAESVYLNQFRLGAGFEICFLPGQSAKLPTTFSLEPNIGFFNENDYNKIFGKEKSSLLSLEATLIIPAGVGKGFMFSYSNSTENSSQFTAGLIFTGAVSEK
;
A
#
# COMPACT_ATOMS: atom_id res chain seq x y z
N MET A 1 3.43 23.83 -16.48
CA MET A 1 2.94 23.14 -15.28
C MET A 1 2.69 21.70 -15.66
N VAL A 2 3.41 20.74 -15.07
CA VAL A 2 3.21 19.30 -15.32
C VAL A 2 2.12 18.83 -14.36
N PRO A 3 1.10 18.08 -14.80
CA PRO A 3 0.07 17.57 -13.91
C PRO A 3 0.72 16.67 -12.85
N SER A 4 0.42 16.92 -11.57
CA SER A 4 0.83 16.04 -10.47
C SER A 4 0.14 14.69 -10.63
N THR A 5 0.90 13.70 -11.10
CA THR A 5 0.38 12.34 -11.22
C THR A 5 0.20 11.73 -9.81
N PRO A 6 -0.98 11.15 -9.53
CA PRO A 6 -1.35 10.52 -8.25
C PRO A 6 -0.32 9.47 -7.65
N GLY A 7 -0.03 9.47 -6.32
CA GLY A 7 0.59 8.41 -5.40
C GLY A 7 -0.25 7.18 -4.85
N ALA A 8 0.19 5.91 -4.90
CA ALA A 8 -0.54 4.61 -4.76
C ALA A 8 -1.19 4.29 -3.37
N PRO A 9 -1.89 3.14 -3.17
CA PRO A 9 -2.73 2.89 -2.00
C PRO A 9 -2.06 2.08 -0.85
N ALA A 10 -2.28 2.45 0.42
CA ALA A 10 -1.43 2.11 1.58
C ALA A 10 -1.46 0.66 2.10
N THR A 11 -2.35 -0.19 1.59
CA THR A 11 -2.61 -1.53 2.14
C THR A 11 -2.07 -2.66 1.26
N GLY A 12 -1.42 -3.69 1.80
CA GLY A 12 -1.14 -4.91 1.02
C GLY A 12 -2.22 -5.99 1.13
N SER A 13 -3.25 -5.84 1.97
CA SER A 13 -4.24 -6.92 2.19
C SER A 13 -5.05 -7.25 0.94
N PRO A 14 -5.02 -8.48 0.44
CA PRO A 14 -5.77 -8.86 -0.75
C PRO A 14 -7.22 -9.26 -0.46
N VAL A 15 -7.62 -9.40 0.81
CA VAL A 15 -9.00 -9.78 1.17
C VAL A 15 -9.87 -8.60 1.58
N ASN A 16 -9.26 -7.42 1.55
CA ASN A 16 -9.89 -6.18 1.90
C ASN A 16 -10.84 -5.73 0.77
N PRO A 17 -12.16 -5.68 1.01
CA PRO A 17 -13.14 -5.38 -0.04
C PRO A 17 -13.04 -3.93 -0.55
N TRP A 18 -12.29 -3.06 0.14
CA TRP A 18 -12.00 -1.72 -0.32
C TRP A 18 -11.04 -1.67 -1.53
N LEU A 19 -10.38 -2.78 -1.88
CA LEU A 19 -9.21 -2.78 -2.77
C LEU A 19 -9.41 -3.52 -4.11
N VAL A 20 -10.62 -4.00 -4.40
CA VAL A 20 -10.96 -4.77 -5.63
C VAL A 20 -10.62 -3.97 -6.90
N ALA A 21 -11.04 -2.71 -6.95
CA ALA A 21 -10.59 -1.72 -7.92
C ALA A 21 -10.77 -0.35 -7.27
N GLY A 22 -9.72 0.25 -6.75
CA GLY A 22 -9.84 1.40 -5.86
C GLY A 22 -9.00 2.58 -6.28
N VAL A 23 -9.52 3.78 -6.03
CA VAL A 23 -8.74 5.01 -6.00
C VAL A 23 -8.62 5.49 -4.57
N GLN A 24 -7.42 5.87 -4.17
CA GLN A 24 -7.18 6.48 -2.86
C GLN A 24 -6.58 7.86 -3.03
N THR A 25 -6.75 8.75 -2.07
CA THR A 25 -6.08 10.04 -2.00
C THR A 25 -5.70 10.31 -0.56
N GLY A 26 -4.48 10.71 -0.27
CA GLY A 26 -4.00 10.88 1.10
C GLY A 26 -3.04 12.04 1.24
N TYR A 27 -2.89 12.49 2.48
CA TYR A 27 -1.98 13.55 2.87
C TYR A 27 -1.06 13.05 4.00
N SER A 28 0.24 13.16 3.78
CA SER A 28 1.27 12.80 4.76
C SER A 28 1.46 13.94 5.76
N LEU A 29 1.32 13.67 7.07
CA LEU A 29 1.34 14.71 8.11
C LEU A 29 2.75 15.17 8.54
N ASN A 30 3.81 14.63 7.94
CA ASN A 30 5.18 14.79 8.41
C ASN A 30 5.95 16.00 7.83
N GLY A 31 5.34 17.19 7.84
CA GLY A 31 5.98 18.46 7.50
C GLY A 31 6.31 18.65 6.00
N GLY A 32 6.21 19.88 5.50
CA GLY A 32 6.45 20.24 4.09
C GLY A 32 5.23 20.89 3.41
N GLU A 33 5.40 21.36 2.17
CA GLU A 33 4.32 21.97 1.40
C GLU A 33 3.24 20.95 1.04
N PHE A 34 1.99 21.44 0.87
CA PHE A 34 0.83 20.57 0.63
C PHE A 34 1.00 19.69 -0.61
N ALA A 35 1.58 20.23 -1.69
CA ALA A 35 1.76 19.54 -2.95
C ALA A 35 2.74 18.36 -2.87
N ASP A 36 3.69 18.43 -1.94
CA ASP A 36 4.73 17.40 -1.77
C ASP A 36 4.24 16.23 -0.91
N ASN A 37 3.24 16.50 -0.08
CA ASN A 37 2.68 15.55 0.87
C ASN A 37 1.37 14.90 0.39
N PHE A 38 0.82 15.33 -0.76
CA PHE A 38 -0.36 14.73 -1.37
C PHE A 38 -0.02 13.45 -2.16
N GLN A 39 -0.80 12.40 -1.92
CA GLN A 39 -0.69 11.07 -2.54
C GLN A 39 -2.05 10.72 -3.18
N ALA A 40 -2.09 10.02 -4.31
CA ALA A 40 -3.34 9.53 -4.93
C ALA A 40 -3.18 8.27 -5.83
N ALA A 41 -4.03 7.27 -5.73
CA ALA A 41 -3.60 5.92 -6.06
C ALA A 41 -4.51 5.23 -7.05
N GLY A 42 -3.97 4.42 -7.95
CA GLY A 42 -4.75 3.38 -8.63
C GLY A 42 -4.33 1.99 -8.18
N ARG A 43 -5.29 1.14 -7.84
CA ARG A 43 -5.04 -0.29 -7.62
C ARG A 43 -6.10 -1.17 -8.25
N THR A 44 -5.64 -2.31 -8.74
CA THR A 44 -6.46 -3.43 -9.17
C THR A 44 -6.05 -4.70 -8.43
N LEU A 45 -7.04 -5.52 -8.12
CA LEU A 45 -6.87 -6.78 -7.42
C LEU A 45 -7.71 -7.84 -8.14
N VAL A 46 -7.09 -8.96 -8.50
CA VAL A 46 -7.73 -10.06 -9.23
C VAL A 46 -7.46 -11.36 -8.51
N GLU A 47 -8.51 -12.11 -8.18
CA GLU A 47 -8.36 -13.46 -7.64
C GLU A 47 -8.01 -14.42 -8.77
N VAL A 48 -6.87 -15.08 -8.66
CA VAL A 48 -6.36 -15.99 -9.72
C VAL A 48 -6.49 -17.47 -9.36
N LEU A 49 -6.53 -17.80 -8.07
CA LEU A 49 -6.71 -19.16 -7.55
C LEU A 49 -7.54 -19.10 -6.26
N GLY A 50 -8.55 -19.96 -6.10
CA GLY A 50 -9.40 -19.98 -4.89
C GLY A 50 -10.92 -19.91 -5.07
N LYS A 51 -11.44 -19.94 -6.32
CA LYS A 51 -12.89 -19.86 -6.62
C LYS A 51 -13.78 -20.98 -6.04
N SER A 52 -13.22 -21.90 -5.27
CA SER A 52 -13.90 -23.09 -4.72
C SER A 52 -13.91 -23.01 -3.18
N SER A 53 -14.91 -22.32 -2.64
CA SER A 53 -15.52 -22.41 -1.29
C SER A 53 -14.69 -22.47 0.00
N ASP A 54 -13.37 -22.67 0.00
CA ASP A 54 -12.61 -22.93 1.23
C ASP A 54 -11.58 -21.84 1.53
N LYS A 55 -12.04 -20.76 2.19
CA LYS A 55 -11.30 -19.98 3.20
C LYS A 55 -9.88 -19.50 2.86
N GLY A 56 -9.42 -19.57 1.62
CA GLY A 56 -8.08 -19.18 1.20
C GLY A 56 -7.92 -19.23 -0.31
N GLY A 57 -6.94 -18.47 -0.79
CA GLY A 57 -6.73 -18.29 -2.22
C GLY A 57 -5.49 -17.44 -2.50
N VAL A 58 -5.35 -17.05 -3.76
CA VAL A 58 -4.25 -16.21 -4.23
C VAL A 58 -4.82 -15.08 -5.06
N PHE A 59 -4.46 -13.87 -4.68
CA PHE A 59 -4.72 -12.68 -5.47
C PHE A 59 -3.45 -12.21 -6.18
N VAL A 60 -3.63 -11.61 -7.36
CA VAL A 60 -2.65 -10.73 -7.98
C VAL A 60 -3.10 -9.31 -7.71
N MET A 61 -2.19 -8.49 -7.18
CA MET A 61 -2.42 -7.07 -6.97
C MET A 61 -1.42 -6.27 -7.78
N ALA A 62 -1.89 -5.21 -8.41
CA ALA A 62 -1.04 -4.21 -9.01
C ALA A 62 -1.46 -2.81 -8.55
N ASN A 63 -0.49 -1.97 -8.22
CA ASN A 63 -0.70 -0.55 -7.99
C ASN A 63 0.19 0.28 -8.89
N LEU A 64 -0.38 1.40 -9.33
CA LEU A 64 0.30 2.42 -10.09
C LEU A 64 0.20 3.74 -9.35
N SER A 65 1.33 4.43 -9.31
CA SER A 65 1.37 5.80 -8.86
C SER A 65 2.49 6.63 -9.43
N ARG A 66 2.68 7.82 -8.85
CA ARG A 66 3.82 8.70 -9.10
C ARG A 66 5.10 7.87 -9.08
N LEU A 67 5.69 7.76 -10.26
CA LEU A 67 6.93 7.04 -10.50
C LEU A 67 8.16 7.94 -10.31
N LYS A 68 8.02 9.24 -10.64
CA LYS A 68 9.12 10.22 -10.62
C LYS A 68 9.10 11.06 -9.35
N ASN A 69 10.14 10.91 -8.55
CA ASN A 69 10.31 11.64 -7.30
C ASN A 69 10.97 13.00 -7.55
N GLN A 70 10.77 13.94 -6.63
CA GLN A 70 11.28 15.30 -6.78
C GLN A 70 12.81 15.32 -6.76
N ALA A 71 13.41 16.22 -7.56
CA ALA A 71 14.87 16.31 -7.74
C ALA A 71 15.61 16.59 -6.42
N ASP A 72 14.92 17.26 -5.51
CA ASP A 72 15.49 17.84 -4.30
C ASP A 72 14.82 17.32 -3.02
N ALA A 73 14.13 16.17 -3.11
CA ALA A 73 13.58 15.54 -1.92
C ALA A 73 14.71 15.14 -0.97
N ASP A 74 14.56 15.47 0.31
CA ASP A 74 15.48 15.05 1.36
C ASP A 74 15.55 13.51 1.46
N GLU A 75 16.61 13.00 2.08
CA GLU A 75 16.80 11.54 2.22
C GLU A 75 15.62 10.88 2.93
N ALA A 76 15.06 11.53 3.95
CA ALA A 76 13.91 11.05 4.70
C ALA A 76 12.68 10.87 3.79
N THR A 77 12.43 11.76 2.84
CA THR A 77 11.33 11.67 1.89
C THR A 77 11.56 10.58 0.85
N LYS A 78 12.77 10.45 0.33
CA LYS A 78 13.13 9.34 -0.57
C LYS A 78 12.97 7.97 0.11
N LEU A 79 13.34 7.87 1.39
CA LEU A 79 13.18 6.66 2.19
C LEU A 79 11.70 6.31 2.41
N LYS A 80 10.83 7.30 2.66
CA LYS A 80 9.37 7.10 2.76
C LYS A 80 8.82 6.43 1.50
N GLU A 81 9.25 6.90 0.33
CA GLU A 81 8.77 6.39 -0.96
C GLU A 81 9.16 4.92 -1.21
N ILE A 82 10.32 4.45 -0.76
CA ILE A 82 10.68 3.03 -0.89
C ILE A 82 10.01 2.15 0.17
N GLN A 83 9.66 2.71 1.33
CA GLN A 83 9.02 1.99 2.44
C GLN A 83 7.57 1.66 2.15
N GLN A 84 6.78 2.66 1.75
CA GLN A 84 5.35 2.46 1.57
C GLN A 84 5.08 1.57 0.35
N SER A 85 4.30 0.51 0.49
CA SER A 85 3.82 -0.35 -0.61
C SER A 85 3.09 0.43 -1.71
N ASN A 86 2.70 1.65 -1.36
CA ASN A 86 1.83 2.55 -2.07
C ASN A 86 2.55 3.64 -2.88
N GLN A 87 3.85 3.53 -3.12
CA GLN A 87 4.55 4.50 -3.96
C GLN A 87 5.26 3.78 -5.11
N GLY A 88 5.34 4.41 -6.28
CA GLY A 88 5.86 3.81 -7.50
C GLY A 88 4.91 2.79 -8.14
N ILE A 89 5.50 1.91 -8.95
CA ILE A 89 4.79 0.80 -9.58
C ILE A 89 5.05 -0.44 -8.74
N ASN A 90 4.01 -1.15 -8.35
CA ASN A 90 4.16 -2.39 -7.61
C ASN A 90 3.18 -3.45 -8.13
N ILE A 91 3.66 -4.68 -8.27
CA ILE A 91 2.89 -5.85 -8.70
C ILE A 91 3.31 -7.03 -7.84
N GLY A 92 2.35 -7.87 -7.45
CA GLY A 92 2.69 -9.08 -6.73
C GLY A 92 1.55 -10.05 -6.53
N VAL A 93 1.89 -11.15 -5.86
CA VAL A 93 0.97 -12.21 -5.49
C VAL A 93 0.77 -12.24 -3.98
N PHE A 94 -0.46 -12.55 -3.59
CA PHE A 94 -0.92 -12.43 -2.22
C PHE A 94 -1.72 -13.69 -1.85
N PRO A 95 -1.04 -14.81 -1.58
CA PRO A 95 -1.65 -15.94 -0.92
C PRO A 95 -2.25 -15.51 0.43
N HIS A 96 -3.44 -16.00 0.73
CA HIS A 96 -4.17 -15.60 1.93
C HIS A 96 -5.03 -16.73 2.48
N LYS A 97 -5.45 -16.56 3.74
CA LYS A 97 -6.45 -17.38 4.41
C LYS A 97 -7.36 -16.51 5.26
N ILE A 98 -8.68 -16.66 5.07
CA ILE A 98 -9.73 -15.96 5.81
C ILE A 98 -10.31 -16.91 6.85
N PHE A 99 -10.50 -16.40 8.05
CA PHE A 99 -11.09 -17.12 9.17
C PHE A 99 -12.40 -16.44 9.56
N ASN A 100 -13.35 -17.25 10.05
CA ASN A 100 -14.65 -16.79 10.53
C ASN A 100 -15.48 -16.04 9.46
N LYS A 101 -15.38 -16.44 8.18
CA LYS A 101 -16.18 -15.87 7.08
C LYS A 101 -17.60 -16.46 6.98
N ASP A 102 -17.79 -17.71 7.42
CA ASP A 102 -19.05 -18.45 7.25
C ASP A 102 -19.65 -18.89 8.59
N GLY A 103 -20.91 -18.53 8.82
CA GLY A 103 -21.79 -19.21 9.78
C GLY A 103 -21.85 -18.64 11.20
N SER A 104 -21.19 -17.53 11.51
CA SER A 104 -21.41 -16.84 12.78
C SER A 104 -22.13 -15.51 12.57
N ALA A 105 -23.01 -15.18 13.52
CA ALA A 105 -23.53 -13.83 13.71
C ALA A 105 -22.42 -12.80 14.06
N ASP A 106 -21.15 -13.17 13.87
CA ASP A 106 -20.01 -12.38 14.26
C ASP A 106 -19.79 -11.31 13.21
N MET A 107 -19.94 -10.08 13.68
CA MET A 107 -19.62 -8.84 12.99
C MET A 107 -18.10 -8.69 12.73
N VAL A 108 -17.31 -9.77 12.84
CA VAL A 108 -15.84 -9.72 12.80
C VAL A 108 -15.28 -10.95 12.09
N PHE A 109 -14.48 -10.71 11.04
CA PHE A 109 -13.64 -11.73 10.43
C PHE A 109 -12.19 -11.27 10.41
N TRP A 110 -11.26 -12.21 10.32
CA TRP A 110 -9.84 -11.90 10.26
C TRP A 110 -9.14 -12.78 9.23
N SER A 111 -7.98 -12.34 8.78
CA SER A 111 -7.21 -13.02 7.76
C SER A 111 -5.72 -12.89 7.99
N VAL A 112 -4.99 -13.82 7.40
CA VAL A 112 -3.55 -13.74 7.25
C VAL A 112 -3.21 -13.82 5.77
N TYR A 113 -2.17 -13.11 5.35
CA TYR A 113 -1.71 -13.08 3.97
C TYR A 113 -0.19 -12.93 3.92
N ALA A 114 0.42 -13.34 2.81
CA ALA A 114 1.88 -13.27 2.64
C ALA A 114 2.21 -12.62 1.30
N PRO A 115 2.41 -11.29 1.24
CA PRO A 115 2.73 -10.60 -0.01
C PRO A 115 4.12 -10.98 -0.54
N ILE A 116 4.18 -11.30 -1.82
CA ILE A 116 5.41 -11.45 -2.61
C ILE A 116 5.32 -10.48 -3.76
N THR A 117 6.10 -9.41 -3.73
CA THR A 117 5.89 -8.26 -4.61
C THR A 117 7.17 -7.76 -5.25
N TYR A 118 7.02 -7.15 -6.42
CA TYR A 118 8.05 -6.42 -7.13
C TYR A 118 7.63 -4.96 -7.23
N LYS A 119 8.51 -4.07 -6.82
CA LYS A 119 8.29 -2.64 -6.75
C LYS A 119 9.38 -1.89 -7.52
N LEU A 120 8.97 -0.85 -8.23
CA LEU A 120 9.82 0.02 -9.02
C LEU A 120 9.57 1.48 -8.61
N ASN A 121 10.63 2.15 -8.18
CA ASN A 121 10.65 3.59 -7.91
C ASN A 121 11.69 4.27 -8.82
N SER A 122 11.47 5.53 -9.19
CA SER A 122 12.45 6.33 -9.94
C SER A 122 12.80 7.61 -9.18
N PHE A 123 14.10 7.76 -8.92
CA PHE A 123 14.69 8.89 -8.22
C PHE A 123 15.55 9.68 -9.19
N LYS A 124 15.59 11.00 -9.02
CA LYS A 124 16.60 11.81 -9.70
C LYS A 124 17.91 11.71 -8.94
N GLN A 125 19.01 11.53 -9.66
CA GLN A 125 20.35 11.55 -9.07
C GLN A 125 20.77 12.99 -8.76
N THR A 126 21.25 13.21 -7.54
CA THR A 126 21.68 14.52 -7.05
C THR A 126 22.69 15.16 -8.00
N GLY A 127 22.44 16.40 -8.42
CA GLY A 127 23.34 17.14 -9.30
C GLY A 127 23.31 16.74 -10.78
N THR A 128 22.39 15.86 -11.19
CA THR A 128 22.22 15.46 -12.60
C THR A 128 20.75 15.48 -13.02
N ALA A 129 20.50 15.50 -14.33
CA ALA A 129 19.16 15.30 -14.88
C ALA A 129 18.78 13.80 -15.00
N GLU A 130 19.71 12.90 -14.65
CA GLU A 130 19.53 11.46 -14.83
C GLU A 130 18.62 10.87 -13.75
N SER A 131 17.88 9.83 -14.14
CA SER A 131 16.99 9.10 -13.25
C SER A 131 17.58 7.73 -12.95
N VAL A 132 17.68 7.40 -11.67
CA VAL A 132 18.06 6.08 -11.17
C VAL A 132 16.79 5.33 -10.82
N TYR A 133 16.67 4.11 -11.32
CA TYR A 133 15.56 3.23 -11.01
C TYR A 133 15.96 2.29 -9.87
N LEU A 134 15.17 2.26 -8.81
CA LEU A 134 15.33 1.28 -7.75
C LEU A 134 14.32 0.16 -7.94
N ASN A 135 14.84 -1.00 -8.32
CA ASN A 135 14.08 -2.23 -8.39
C ASN A 135 14.12 -2.91 -7.01
N GLN A 136 12.96 -3.18 -6.45
CA GLN A 136 12.83 -3.73 -5.11
C GLN A 136 11.96 -4.99 -5.15
N PHE A 137 12.50 -6.10 -4.66
CA PHE A 137 11.73 -7.31 -4.37
C PHE A 137 11.30 -7.28 -2.90
N ARG A 138 10.03 -7.49 -2.58
CA ARG A 138 9.55 -7.44 -1.20
C ARG A 138 8.82 -8.70 -0.81
N LEU A 139 9.09 -9.14 0.41
CA LEU A 139 8.41 -10.23 1.10
C LEU A 139 7.77 -9.68 2.37
N GLY A 140 6.54 -10.06 2.65
CA GLY A 140 5.88 -9.68 3.89
C GLY A 140 5.01 -10.76 4.47
N ALA A 141 4.49 -10.47 5.66
CA ALA A 141 3.48 -11.27 6.33
C ALA A 141 2.47 -10.31 6.94
N GLY A 142 1.21 -10.44 6.55
CA GLY A 142 0.15 -9.53 6.93
C GLY A 142 -0.92 -10.21 7.77
N PHE A 143 -1.46 -9.45 8.72
CA PHE A 143 -2.67 -9.76 9.45
C PHE A 143 -3.70 -8.67 9.19
N GLU A 144 -4.96 -9.05 9.00
CA GLU A 144 -6.06 -8.11 8.85
C GLU A 144 -7.27 -8.56 9.66
N ILE A 145 -7.92 -7.60 10.31
CA ILE A 145 -9.19 -7.76 10.99
C ILE A 145 -10.23 -6.80 10.39
N CYS A 146 -11.41 -7.32 10.13
CA CYS A 146 -12.51 -6.60 9.52
C CYS A 146 -13.72 -6.66 10.44
N PHE A 147 -14.25 -5.49 10.77
CA PHE A 147 -15.44 -5.29 11.59
C PHE A 147 -16.58 -4.80 10.71
N LEU A 148 -17.67 -5.56 10.65
CA LEU A 148 -18.93 -5.24 9.98
C LEU A 148 -19.90 -4.63 11.00
N PRO A 149 -20.06 -3.29 11.07
CA PRO A 149 -21.16 -2.72 11.83
C PRO A 149 -22.48 -3.19 11.19
N GLY A 150 -23.20 -4.03 11.91
CA GLY A 150 -24.42 -4.69 11.49
C GLY A 150 -25.42 -3.70 10.90
N GLN A 151 -25.91 -4.05 9.71
CA GLN A 151 -27.01 -3.41 8.96
C GLN A 151 -26.75 -2.09 8.23
N SER A 152 -25.73 -2.03 7.36
CA SER A 152 -25.81 -1.10 6.21
C SER A 152 -25.02 -1.62 5.02
N ALA A 153 -25.35 -1.15 3.81
CA ALA A 153 -24.63 -1.36 2.55
C ALA A 153 -23.20 -0.78 2.54
N LYS A 154 -22.58 -0.65 3.72
CA LYS A 154 -21.24 -0.12 3.94
C LYS A 154 -20.27 -1.28 3.99
N LEU A 155 -19.11 -1.09 3.38
CA LEU A 155 -17.97 -1.97 3.53
C LEU A 155 -17.51 -2.02 5.01
N PRO A 156 -16.80 -3.07 5.45
CA PRO A 156 -16.32 -3.19 6.83
C PRO A 156 -15.30 -2.12 7.21
N THR A 157 -15.22 -1.80 8.50
CA THR A 157 -14.02 -1.16 9.07
C THR A 157 -12.88 -2.17 9.06
N THR A 158 -11.73 -1.79 8.54
CA THR A 158 -10.61 -2.73 8.35
C THR A 158 -9.36 -2.21 9.02
N PHE A 159 -8.69 -3.05 9.80
CA PHE A 159 -7.36 -2.79 10.32
C PHE A 159 -6.40 -3.87 9.82
N SER A 160 -5.28 -3.46 9.23
CA SER A 160 -4.24 -4.35 8.74
C SER A 160 -2.87 -3.97 9.30
N LEU A 161 -2.04 -4.98 9.55
CA LEU A 161 -0.65 -4.84 9.98
C LEU A 161 0.23 -5.77 9.14
N GLU A 162 1.32 -5.26 8.61
CA GLU A 162 2.17 -5.95 7.63
C GLU A 162 3.65 -5.59 7.81
N PRO A 163 4.42 -6.38 8.55
CA PRO A 163 5.87 -6.39 8.43
C PRO A 163 6.30 -6.83 7.04
N ASN A 164 7.30 -6.14 6.50
CA ASN A 164 7.85 -6.33 5.17
C ASN A 164 9.38 -6.22 5.19
N ILE A 165 10.05 -7.07 4.43
CA ILE A 165 11.46 -6.90 4.08
C ILE A 165 11.56 -6.68 2.57
N GLY A 166 12.24 -5.62 2.18
CA GLY A 166 12.54 -5.31 0.79
C GLY A 166 14.01 -5.52 0.50
N PHE A 167 14.32 -6.09 -0.66
CA PHE A 167 15.67 -6.32 -1.19
C PHE A 167 15.87 -5.50 -2.46
N PHE A 168 17.04 -4.92 -2.64
CA PHE A 168 17.36 -4.06 -3.78
C PHE A 168 18.85 -4.17 -4.15
N ASN A 169 19.19 -3.71 -5.35
CA ASN A 169 20.58 -3.64 -5.78
C ASN A 169 21.34 -2.58 -4.98
N GLU A 170 22.47 -2.97 -4.39
CA GLU A 170 23.28 -2.11 -3.55
C GLU A 170 23.87 -0.91 -4.28
N ASN A 171 24.28 -1.08 -5.54
CA ASN A 171 24.83 0.02 -6.33
C ASN A 171 23.74 1.07 -6.64
N ASP A 172 22.53 0.63 -6.95
CA ASP A 172 21.44 1.56 -7.24
C ASP A 172 20.98 2.28 -5.97
N TYR A 173 20.93 1.58 -4.84
CA TYR A 173 20.66 2.20 -3.54
C TYR A 173 21.74 3.21 -3.16
N ASN A 174 23.02 2.88 -3.35
CA ASN A 174 24.13 3.79 -3.09
C ASN A 174 24.07 5.06 -3.96
N LYS A 175 23.71 4.94 -5.24
CA LYS A 175 23.51 6.11 -6.11
C LYS A 175 22.41 7.06 -5.62
N ILE A 176 21.40 6.54 -4.93
CA ILE A 176 20.24 7.32 -4.47
C ILE A 176 20.47 7.92 -3.08
N PHE A 177 21.04 7.11 -2.17
CA PHE A 177 21.13 7.41 -0.74
C PHE A 177 22.57 7.61 -0.22
N GLY A 178 23.59 7.36 -1.03
CA GLY A 178 25.00 7.45 -0.63
C GLY A 178 25.41 6.42 0.43
N LYS A 179 24.71 5.28 0.48
CA LYS A 179 24.86 4.24 1.50
C LYS A 179 24.92 2.86 0.85
N GLU A 180 25.73 1.98 1.40
CA GLU A 180 25.85 0.57 0.99
C GLU A 180 24.85 -0.28 1.78
N LYS A 181 23.74 -0.64 1.13
CA LYS A 181 22.69 -1.53 1.67
C LYS A 181 22.05 -2.32 0.55
N SER A 182 21.55 -3.51 0.89
CA SER A 182 20.82 -4.38 -0.03
C SER A 182 19.42 -4.76 0.47
N SER A 183 19.06 -4.35 1.69
CA SER A 183 17.74 -4.64 2.27
C SER A 183 17.23 -3.56 3.22
N LEU A 184 15.89 -3.49 3.38
CA LEU A 184 15.20 -2.63 4.34
C LEU A 184 14.03 -3.37 4.97
N LEU A 185 13.97 -3.38 6.30
CA LEU A 185 12.82 -3.88 7.07
C LEU A 185 11.87 -2.73 7.37
N SER A 186 10.58 -2.92 7.08
CA SER A 186 9.51 -1.98 7.35
C SER A 186 8.31 -2.64 7.99
N LEU A 187 7.47 -1.82 8.62
CA LEU A 187 6.17 -2.18 9.16
C LEU A 187 5.14 -1.21 8.62
N GLU A 188 4.09 -1.72 8.00
CA GLU A 188 2.95 -0.93 7.53
C GLU A 188 1.70 -1.32 8.34
N ALA A 189 0.98 -0.32 8.84
CA ALA A 189 -0.31 -0.50 9.47
C ALA A 189 -1.33 0.41 8.76
N THR A 190 -2.54 -0.08 8.54
CA THR A 190 -3.61 0.71 7.92
C THR A 190 -4.93 0.49 8.63
N LEU A 191 -5.68 1.56 8.82
CA LEU A 191 -7.05 1.58 9.30
C LEU A 191 -7.93 2.23 8.22
N ILE A 192 -9.02 1.56 7.86
CA ILE A 192 -10.03 2.07 6.94
C ILE A 192 -11.36 2.12 7.68
N ILE A 193 -11.98 3.31 7.72
CA ILE A 193 -13.27 3.55 8.36
C ILE A 193 -14.30 3.89 7.30
N PRO A 194 -15.43 3.17 7.20
CA PRO A 194 -16.47 3.44 6.22
C PRO A 194 -17.13 4.80 6.48
N ALA A 195 -17.23 5.63 5.43
CA ALA A 195 -17.91 6.93 5.46
C ALA A 195 -19.23 6.90 4.66
N GLY A 196 -19.35 6.00 3.69
CA GLY A 196 -20.55 5.80 2.87
C GLY A 196 -20.40 4.59 1.94
N VAL A 197 -21.38 4.39 1.05
CA VAL A 197 -21.31 3.32 0.03
C VAL A 197 -20.10 3.56 -0.85
N GLY A 198 -19.16 2.62 -0.83
CA GLY A 198 -17.93 2.65 -1.59
C GLY A 198 -16.94 3.78 -1.23
N LYS A 199 -17.11 4.46 -0.10
CA LYS A 199 -16.26 5.58 0.35
C LYS A 199 -15.84 5.43 1.81
N GLY A 200 -14.57 5.67 2.12
CA GLY A 200 -14.04 5.57 3.48
C GLY A 200 -12.93 6.56 3.77
N PHE A 201 -12.64 6.75 5.06
CA PHE A 201 -11.42 7.38 5.54
C PHE A 201 -10.32 6.33 5.68
N MET A 202 -9.11 6.66 5.26
CA MET A 202 -7.94 5.81 5.39
C MET A 202 -6.90 6.50 6.26
N PHE A 203 -6.34 5.75 7.21
CA PHE A 203 -5.20 6.16 8.01
C PHE A 203 -4.13 5.09 7.87
N SER A 204 -2.95 5.47 7.41
CA SER A 204 -1.83 4.55 7.29
C SER A 204 -0.63 5.04 8.07
N TYR A 205 0.04 4.10 8.71
CA TYR A 205 1.27 4.28 9.45
C TYR A 205 2.33 3.40 8.80
N SER A 206 3.51 3.94 8.57
CA SER A 206 4.67 3.17 8.12
C SER A 206 5.90 3.54 8.91
N ASN A 207 6.69 2.54 9.29
CA ASN A 207 7.98 2.74 9.93
C ASN A 207 9.01 1.79 9.33
N SER A 208 10.28 2.15 9.40
CA SER A 208 11.39 1.28 9.06
C SER A 208 12.50 1.44 10.08
N THR A 209 13.46 0.52 10.06
CA THR A 209 14.66 0.59 10.91
C THR A 209 15.51 1.83 10.68
N GLU A 210 15.31 2.57 9.58
CA GLU A 210 16.19 3.65 9.11
C GLU A 210 15.55 5.04 9.10
N ASN A 211 14.26 5.15 9.37
CA ASN A 211 13.55 6.42 9.25
C ASN A 211 12.51 6.61 10.35
N SER A 212 12.21 7.88 10.59
CA SER A 212 11.05 8.30 11.37
C SER A 212 9.75 7.69 10.84
N SER A 213 8.84 7.42 11.76
CA SER A 213 7.48 6.97 11.45
C SER A 213 6.76 7.96 10.55
N GLN A 214 6.03 7.46 9.57
CA GLN A 214 5.17 8.24 8.69
C GLN A 214 3.71 7.94 8.97
N PHE A 215 2.91 9.00 9.05
CA PHE A 215 1.46 8.91 9.13
C PHE A 215 0.81 9.60 7.94
N THR A 216 -0.14 8.93 7.31
CA THR A 216 -0.92 9.44 6.19
C THR A 216 -2.40 9.31 6.52
N ALA A 217 -3.16 10.37 6.30
CA ALA A 217 -4.62 10.36 6.40
C ALA A 217 -5.24 10.70 5.05
N GLY A 218 -6.32 10.05 4.67
CA GLY A 218 -6.86 10.17 3.33
C GLY A 218 -8.28 9.64 3.17
N LEU A 219 -8.71 9.63 1.91
CA LEU A 219 -9.94 9.05 1.43
C LEU A 219 -9.65 7.83 0.56
N ILE A 220 -10.53 6.85 0.64
CA ILE A 220 -10.53 5.66 -0.20
C ILE A 220 -11.88 5.51 -0.88
N PHE A 221 -11.83 5.20 -2.17
CA PHE A 221 -12.97 4.95 -3.02
C PHE A 221 -12.80 3.57 -3.64
N THR A 222 -13.82 2.73 -3.55
CA THR A 222 -13.88 1.48 -4.31
C THR A 222 -14.76 1.67 -5.55
N GLY A 223 -14.36 1.07 -6.67
CA GLY A 223 -15.16 0.95 -7.86
C GLY A 223 -16.39 0.11 -7.56
N ALA A 224 -17.55 0.56 -8.07
CA ALA A 224 -18.87 0.05 -7.73
C ALA A 224 -18.89 -1.47 -7.51
N VAL A 225 -19.09 -1.88 -6.25
CA VAL A 225 -19.57 -3.23 -5.95
C VAL A 225 -20.99 -3.25 -6.49
N SER A 226 -21.20 -3.84 -7.66
CA SER A 226 -22.55 -4.05 -8.20
C SER A 226 -23.33 -4.81 -7.13
N GLU A 227 -24.35 -4.18 -6.55
CA GLU A 227 -25.40 -4.90 -5.86
C GLU A 227 -26.01 -5.85 -6.90
N LYS A 228 -25.86 -7.15 -6.68
CA LYS A 228 -26.59 -8.19 -7.38
C LYS A 228 -27.43 -8.92 -6.37
#